data_AF-A0A2T5JJG2-F1
#
_entry.id   AF-A0A2T5JJG2-F1
#
_cell.length_a   1.000
_cell.length_b   1.000
_cell.length_c   1.000
_cell.angle_alpha   90.00
_cell.angle_beta   90.00
_cell.angle_gamma   90.00
#
_symmetry.space_group_name_H-M   'P 1'
#
loop_
_entity.id
_entity.type
_entity.pdbx_description
1 polymer ?
#
loop_
_entity_poly.entity_id
_entity_poly.type
_entity_poly.pdbx_seq_one_letter_code
_entity_poly.pdbx_strand_id
1 'polypeptide(L)'
;MSTTLRSQLLAASARIAAPVLAHAGEIAFNPVPFAADDAARRAVITSDRATIDGREVIGFTTLARSGDRIGEAVIAALTDRRGQEAARAAAA
;
A
#
# COMPACT_ATOMS: atom_id res chain seq x y z
N MET A 1 13.01 -43.56 -1.27
CA MET A 1 13.85 -43.06 -0.15
C MET A 1 12.96 -42.93 1.07
N SER A 2 13.19 -43.73 2.12
CA SER A 2 12.41 -43.67 3.37
C SER A 2 12.95 -42.55 4.26
N THR A 3 12.21 -41.47 4.44
CA THR A 3 12.53 -40.40 5.41
C THR A 3 12.36 -40.90 6.84
N THR A 4 13.38 -40.72 7.68
CA THR A 4 13.36 -41.15 9.09
C THR A 4 12.57 -40.17 9.98
N LEU A 5 12.05 -40.63 11.12
CA LEU A 5 11.29 -39.79 12.07
C LEU A 5 12.05 -38.51 12.47
N ARG A 6 13.37 -38.60 12.63
CA ARG A 6 14.24 -37.44 12.90
C ARG A 6 14.19 -36.41 11.77
N SER A 7 14.23 -36.85 10.51
CA SER A 7 14.14 -35.96 9.35
C SER A 7 12.76 -35.27 9.26
N GLN A 8 11.70 -35.95 9.68
CA GLN A 8 10.35 -35.37 9.70
C GLN A 8 10.18 -34.33 10.80
N LEU A 9 10.71 -34.60 12.00
CA LEU A 9 10.68 -33.64 13.11
C LEU A 9 11.51 -32.39 12.81
N LEU A 10 12.68 -32.55 12.18
CA LEU A 10 13.51 -31.42 11.75
C LEU A 10 12.78 -30.58 10.68
N ALA A 11 12.15 -31.22 9.70
CA ALA A 11 11.38 -30.51 8.68
C ALA A 11 10.14 -29.79 9.25
N ALA A 12 9.47 -30.37 10.25
CA ALA A 12 8.32 -29.74 10.90
C ALA A 12 8.73 -28.52 11.74
N SER A 13 9.81 -28.65 12.54
CA SER A 13 10.34 -27.56 13.35
C SER A 13 10.87 -26.40 12.51
N ALA A 14 11.56 -26.68 11.40
CA ALA A 14 12.00 -25.65 10.45
C ALA A 14 10.83 -24.86 9.84
N ARG A 15 9.71 -25.53 9.51
CA ARG A 15 8.52 -24.87 8.94
C ARG A 15 7.78 -23.99 9.95
N ILE A 16 7.75 -24.39 11.22
CA ILE A 16 7.12 -23.60 12.30
C ILE A 16 7.99 -22.39 12.67
N ALA A 17 9.31 -22.50 12.59
CA ALA A 17 10.23 -21.40 12.92
C ALA A 17 10.36 -20.34 11.81
N ALA A 18 10.07 -20.69 10.55
CA ALA A 18 10.23 -19.78 9.40
C ALA A 18 9.41 -18.47 9.48
N PRO A 19 8.14 -18.45 9.91
CA PRO A 19 7.35 -17.21 10.02
C PRO A 19 7.84 -16.27 11.13
N VAL A 20 8.49 -16.80 12.16
CA VAL A 20 9.04 -16.00 13.27
C VAL A 20 10.24 -15.17 12.81
N LEU A 21 11.03 -15.69 11.86
CA LEU A 21 12.13 -14.97 11.23
C LEU A 21 11.68 -13.96 10.15
N ALA A 22 10.41 -14.05 9.70
CA ALA A 22 9.83 -13.15 8.70
C ALA A 22 9.04 -11.98 9.34
N HIS A 23 9.15 -11.78 10.65
CA HIS A 23 8.62 -10.58 11.29
C HIS A 23 9.47 -9.38 10.84
N ALA A 24 8.90 -8.52 10.01
CA ALA A 24 9.39 -7.15 9.86
C ALA A 24 9.31 -6.51 11.25
N GLY A 25 10.45 -6.40 11.91
CA GLY A 25 10.55 -6.13 13.36
C GLY A 25 10.10 -4.72 13.70
N GLU A 26 10.15 -3.80 12.73
CA GLU A 26 9.70 -2.43 12.87
C GLU A 26 9.36 -1.85 11.50
N ILE A 27 8.13 -1.33 11.35
CA ILE A 27 7.71 -0.54 10.19
C ILE A 27 7.40 0.86 10.72
N ALA A 28 8.21 1.84 10.33
CA ALA A 28 8.04 3.23 10.71
C ALA A 28 7.84 4.10 9.46
N PHE A 29 6.87 5.02 9.52
CA PHE A 29 6.60 5.99 8.46
C PHE A 29 7.05 7.37 8.90
N ASN A 30 7.60 8.16 7.97
CA ASN A 30 7.84 9.57 8.23
C ASN A 30 6.52 10.30 8.52
N PRO A 31 6.51 11.24 9.48
CA PRO A 31 5.32 12.01 9.81
C PRO A 31 4.87 12.85 8.61
N VAL A 32 3.56 12.86 8.36
CA VAL A 32 2.93 13.66 7.32
C VAL A 32 2.58 15.03 7.88
N PRO A 33 2.97 16.14 7.24
CA PRO A 33 2.64 17.49 7.74
C PRO A 33 1.13 17.73 7.72
N PHE A 34 0.64 18.49 8.70
CA PHE A 34 -0.76 18.88 8.77
C PHE A 34 -1.13 19.75 7.56
N ALA A 35 -2.25 19.44 6.91
CA ALA A 35 -2.76 20.22 5.80
C ALA A 35 -3.32 21.56 6.30
N ALA A 36 -2.61 22.66 6.05
CA ALA A 36 -2.99 24.00 6.50
C ALA A 36 -4.19 24.59 5.75
N ASP A 37 -4.47 24.09 4.55
CA ASP A 37 -5.55 24.58 3.69
C ASP A 37 -6.28 23.42 2.99
N ASP A 38 -7.45 23.73 2.42
CA ASP A 38 -8.31 22.73 1.78
C ASP A 38 -7.69 22.15 0.50
N ALA A 39 -6.83 22.92 -0.19
CA ALA A 39 -6.10 22.42 -1.36
C ALA A 39 -5.06 21.36 -0.95
N ALA A 40 -4.35 21.58 0.15
CA ALA A 40 -3.42 20.64 0.76
C ALA A 40 -4.14 19.41 1.32
N ARG A 41 -5.37 19.56 1.83
CA ARG A 41 -6.19 18.43 2.30
C ARG A 41 -6.70 17.55 1.15
N ARG A 42 -6.93 18.14 -0.03
CA ARG A 42 -7.28 17.43 -1.26
C ARG A 42 -6.07 16.77 -1.94
N ALA A 43 -4.86 17.23 -1.62
CA ALA A 43 -3.66 16.52 -1.99
C ALA A 43 -3.57 15.25 -1.14
N VAL A 44 -3.37 14.09 -1.77
CA VAL A 44 -3.02 12.86 -1.06
C VAL A 44 -1.60 13.05 -0.53
N ILE A 45 -1.47 13.56 0.69
CA ILE A 45 -0.18 13.70 1.37
C ILE A 45 0.11 12.37 2.07
N THR A 46 1.03 11.60 1.52
CA THR A 46 1.52 10.35 2.11
C THR A 46 2.96 10.52 2.53
N SER A 47 3.41 9.65 3.43
CA SER A 47 4.81 9.55 3.78
C SER A 47 5.65 9.20 2.55
N ASP A 48 6.68 10.00 2.26
CA ASP A 48 7.57 9.82 1.11
C ASP A 48 8.54 8.63 1.30
N ARG A 49 8.87 8.33 2.55
CA ARG A 49 9.80 7.30 2.99
C ARG A 49 9.23 6.50 4.14
N ALA A 50 9.56 5.21 4.16
CA ALA A 50 9.34 4.33 5.30
C ALA A 50 10.65 3.62 5.64
N THR A 51 10.78 3.19 6.89
CA THR A 51 11.89 2.36 7.34
C THR A 51 11.35 0.98 7.67
N ILE A 52 11.92 -0.05 7.05
CA ILE A 52 11.64 -1.46 7.35
C ILE A 52 12.96 -2.11 7.75
N ASP A 53 13.01 -2.66 8.97
CA ASP A 53 14.22 -3.31 9.51
C ASP A 53 15.48 -2.44 9.40
N GLY A 54 15.34 -1.14 9.69
CA GLY A 54 16.44 -0.15 9.62
C GLY A 54 16.87 0.25 8.21
N ARG A 55 16.19 -0.22 7.15
CA ARG A 55 16.44 0.18 5.77
C ARG A 55 15.38 1.14 5.27
N GLU A 56 15.84 2.23 4.65
CA GLU A 56 14.97 3.21 4.01
C GLU A 56 14.40 2.64 2.71
N VAL A 57 13.07 2.71 2.57
CA VAL A 57 12.31 2.30 1.40
C VAL A 57 11.34 3.41 1.01
N ILE A 58 10.89 3.42 -0.26
CA ILE A 58 9.84 4.32 -0.71
C ILE A 58 8.55 3.94 0.02
N GLY A 59 8.00 4.86 0.82
CA GLY A 59 6.85 4.58 1.68
C GLY A 59 5.59 4.28 0.88
N PHE A 60 5.26 5.13 -0.09
CA PHE A 60 4.13 4.94 -1.00
C PHE A 60 4.46 5.53 -2.38
N THR A 61 4.14 4.79 -3.44
CA THR A 61 4.14 5.32 -4.83
C THR A 61 2.69 5.47 -5.28
N THR A 62 2.25 6.70 -5.56
CA THR A 62 0.91 6.92 -6.12
C THR A 62 0.89 6.42 -7.57
N LEU A 63 0.13 5.36 -7.84
CA LEU A 63 -0.03 4.81 -9.20
C LEU A 63 -1.10 5.58 -10.00
N ALA A 64 -2.19 5.96 -9.34
CA ALA A 64 -3.31 6.70 -9.92
C ALA A 64 -4.15 7.35 -8.81
N ARG A 65 -4.78 8.49 -9.10
CA ARG A 65 -5.78 9.15 -8.25
C ARG A 65 -7.16 9.05 -8.88
N SER A 66 -8.20 9.16 -8.05
CA SER A 66 -9.57 9.31 -8.56
C SER A 66 -9.65 10.56 -9.44
N GLY A 67 -10.16 10.40 -10.67
CA GLY A 67 -10.18 11.45 -11.68
C GLY A 67 -8.98 11.48 -12.61
N ASP A 68 -7.91 10.71 -12.35
CA ASP A 68 -6.82 10.58 -13.31
C ASP A 68 -7.29 9.77 -14.52
N ARG A 69 -6.94 10.22 -15.72
CA ARG A 69 -7.20 9.50 -16.97
C ARG A 69 -6.01 8.61 -17.29
N ILE A 70 -6.24 7.30 -17.36
CA ILE A 70 -5.23 6.30 -17.74
C ILE A 70 -5.77 5.52 -18.93
N GLY A 71 -5.13 5.70 -20.09
CA GLY A 71 -5.68 5.24 -21.37
C GLY A 71 -7.00 5.95 -21.68
N GLU A 72 -8.05 5.18 -21.95
CA GLU A 72 -9.38 5.70 -22.28
C GLU A 72 -10.31 5.84 -21.06
N ALA A 73 -9.89 5.36 -19.89
CA ALA A 73 -10.73 5.33 -18.69
C ALA A 73 -10.30 6.37 -17.65
N VAL A 74 -11.28 6.89 -16.90
CA VAL A 74 -11.05 7.72 -15.71
C VAL A 74 -11.10 6.83 -14.47
N ILE A 75 -10.05 6.86 -13.67
CA ILE A 75 -9.95 6.04 -12.46
C ILE A 75 -10.97 6.51 -11.42
N ALA A 76 -11.73 5.55 -10.87
CA ALA A 76 -12.78 5.79 -9.88
C ALA A 76 -13.78 6.89 -10.29
N ALA A 77 -14.13 6.94 -11.58
CA ALA A 77 -15.21 7.79 -12.05
C ALA A 77 -16.53 7.40 -11.37
N LEU A 78 -17.19 8.37 -10.76
CA LEU A 78 -18.55 8.17 -10.26
C LEU A 78 -19.48 8.14 -11.46
N THR A 79 -20.30 7.09 -11.57
CA THR A 79 -21.33 6.99 -12.61
C THR A 79 -22.72 7.15 -12.00
N ASP A 80 -23.61 7.82 -12.71
CA ASP A 80 -25.01 7.92 -12.34
C ASP A 80 -25.76 6.60 -12.62
N ARG A 81 -27.05 6.55 -12.28
CA ARG A 81 -27.89 5.36 -12.52
C ARG A 81 -28.08 5.04 -14.01
N ARG A 82 -27.75 5.97 -14.91
CA ARG A 82 -27.82 5.84 -16.36
C ARG A 82 -26.46 5.45 -16.98
N GLY A 83 -25.44 5.23 -16.15
CA GLY A 83 -24.09 4.89 -16.58
C GLY A 83 -23.29 6.08 -17.11
N GLN A 84 -23.77 7.31 -16.93
CA GLN A 84 -23.03 8.52 -17.31
C GLN A 84 -22.07 8.91 -16.19
N GLU A 85 -20.83 9.23 -16.55
CA GLU A 85 -19.87 9.78 -15.59
C GLU A 85 -20.42 11.09 -15.02
N ALA A 86 -20.49 11.17 -13.69
CA ALA A 86 -20.87 12.39 -13.00
C ALA A 86 -19.82 13.45 -13.31
N ALA A 87 -20.24 14.48 -14.05
CA ALA A 87 -19.36 15.59 -14.39
C ALA A 87 -18.76 16.19 -13.12
N ARG A 88 -17.43 16.31 -13.10
CA ARG A 88 -16.69 16.99 -12.05
C ARG A 88 -17.34 18.36 -11.84
N ALA A 89 -17.81 18.67 -10.63
CA ALA A 89 -18.13 20.05 -10.29
C ALA A 89 -16.85 20.85 -10.53
N ALA A 90 -16.88 21.74 -11.53
CA ALA A 90 -15.78 22.62 -11.85
C ALA A 90 -15.42 23.39 -10.59
N ALA A 91 -14.19 23.18 -10.10
CA ALA A 91 -13.65 23.98 -9.01
C ALA A 91 -13.42 25.40 -9.55
N ALA A 92 -14.22 26.34 -9.05
CA ALA A 92 -13.86 27.75 -8.95
C ALA A 92 -12.85 27.93 -7.80
#